data_AF-A0A0D3JCJ2-F1
#
_entry.id   AF-A0A0D3JCJ2-F1
#
_cell.length_a   1.000
_cell.length_b   1.000
_cell.length_c   1.000
_cell.angle_alpha   90.00
_cell.angle_beta   90.00
_cell.angle_gamma   90.00
#
_symmetry.space_group_name_H-M   'P 1'
#
loop_
_entity.id
_entity.type
_entity.pdbx_description
1 polymer ?
#
loop_
_entity_poly.entity_id
_entity_poly.type
_entity_poly.pdbx_seq_one_letter_code
_entity_poly.pdbx_strand_id
1 'polypeptide(L)'
;MWANVNAQSVHQQNAVSLMQVDMLQLGVLQTQMDNLSVQATLLIGFALSMWGGATLKPLLEDDSQICIWKTWYHLAFAAVFFVTIALCISCGGIIVSLVLYIKQAAQESALLVSTGAAVANTRRHLSSLNRLFVVSYASFALSAVLLIVLYVGMPARLPTPYPVLERAHMNDHTWGSELESLVTRFDGVHTITCLDPRSPASHYNRFAYGAAIAATNTLIIVCMSAWGYRLYAVIRRSYMHDELLHWFVGQQAEQKRRAERLSRAVQLQRGVTCDSTG
;
A
#
# COMPACT_ATOMS: atom_id res chain seq x y z
N MET A 1 42.24 10.71 -42.65
CA MET A 1 41.73 11.81 -41.79
C MET A 1 40.21 11.97 -41.93
N TRP A 2 39.68 12.16 -43.15
CA TRP A 2 38.24 12.32 -43.42
C TRP A 2 37.33 11.16 -42.96
N ALA A 3 37.78 9.90 -43.10
CA ALA A 3 37.01 8.74 -42.65
C ALA A 3 36.82 8.69 -41.12
N ASN A 4 37.81 9.17 -40.34
CA ASN A 4 37.72 9.19 -38.87
C ASN A 4 36.80 10.31 -38.36
N VAL A 5 36.76 11.45 -39.08
CA VAL A 5 35.85 12.57 -38.76
C VAL A 5 34.39 12.18 -39.02
N ASN A 6 34.13 11.47 -40.14
CA ASN A 6 32.80 10.95 -40.44
C ASN A 6 32.36 9.83 -39.47
N ALA A 7 33.29 8.99 -39.02
CA ALA A 7 32.99 7.98 -38.00
C ALA A 7 32.65 8.64 -36.64
N GLN A 8 33.39 9.68 -36.24
CA GLN A 8 33.11 10.43 -35.01
C GLN A 8 31.78 11.19 -35.06
N SER A 9 31.44 11.82 -36.19
CA SER A 9 30.17 12.53 -36.34
C SER A 9 28.96 11.59 -36.33
N VAL A 10 29.06 10.42 -36.97
CA VAL A 10 28.02 9.37 -36.92
C VAL A 10 27.89 8.79 -35.50
N HIS A 11 29.00 8.60 -34.78
CA HIS A 11 28.95 8.18 -33.39
C HIS A 11 28.30 9.22 -32.47
N GLN A 12 28.56 10.51 -32.69
CA GLN A 12 27.88 11.59 -31.96
C GLN A 12 26.38 11.64 -32.27
N GLN A 13 25.99 11.52 -33.53
CA GLN A 13 24.57 11.50 -33.92
C GLN A 13 23.83 10.30 -33.32
N ASN A 14 24.45 9.12 -33.31
CA ASN A 14 23.90 7.93 -32.65
C ASN A 14 23.82 8.07 -31.13
N ALA A 15 24.77 8.76 -30.50
CA ALA A 15 24.71 9.03 -29.07
C ALA A 15 23.57 10.00 -28.71
N VAL A 16 23.35 11.03 -29.53
CA VAL A 16 22.26 11.99 -29.36
C VAL A 16 20.89 11.33 -29.57
N SER A 17 20.75 10.49 -30.59
CA SER A 17 19.49 9.77 -30.83
C SER A 17 19.17 8.77 -29.71
N LEU A 18 20.18 8.05 -29.19
CA LEU A 18 20.03 7.19 -28.01
C LEU A 18 19.60 7.98 -26.76
N MET A 19 20.23 9.12 -26.51
CA MET A 19 19.88 9.98 -25.37
C MET A 19 18.43 10.49 -25.47
N GLN A 20 17.97 10.86 -26.66
CA GLN A 20 16.57 11.25 -26.89
C GLN A 20 15.59 10.10 -26.63
N VAL A 21 15.91 8.89 -27.10
CA VAL A 21 15.09 7.70 -26.84
C VAL A 21 15.02 7.38 -25.34
N ASP A 22 16.14 7.45 -24.63
CA ASP A 22 16.18 7.21 -23.18
C ASP A 22 15.39 8.28 -22.40
N MET A 23 15.45 9.55 -22.84
CA MET A 23 14.65 10.62 -22.24
C MET A 23 13.14 10.42 -22.45
N LEU A 24 12.73 9.93 -23.62
CA LEU A 24 11.33 9.54 -23.88
C LEU A 24 10.91 8.37 -22.98
N GLN A 25 11.78 7.35 -22.81
CA GLN A 25 11.51 6.25 -21.89
C GLN A 25 11.40 6.70 -20.43
N LEU A 26 12.24 7.64 -20.02
CA LEU A 26 12.15 8.25 -18.69
C LEU A 26 10.81 8.96 -18.50
N GLY A 27 10.33 9.68 -19.52
CA GLY A 27 9.01 10.30 -19.53
C GLY A 27 7.88 9.27 -19.36
N VAL A 28 7.92 8.15 -20.09
CA VAL A 28 6.94 7.06 -19.93
C VAL A 28 6.95 6.48 -18.53
N LEU A 29 8.14 6.25 -17.95
CA LEU A 29 8.28 5.76 -16.57
C LEU A 29 7.73 6.75 -15.55
N GLN A 30 7.92 8.06 -15.76
CA GLN A 30 7.35 9.11 -14.90
C GLN A 30 5.82 9.10 -14.96
N THR A 31 5.23 8.97 -16.14
CA THR A 31 3.76 8.85 -16.29
C THR A 31 3.24 7.59 -15.60
N GLN A 32 3.94 6.46 -15.69
CA GLN A 32 3.57 5.24 -14.96
C GLN A 32 3.62 5.45 -13.44
N MET A 33 4.67 6.12 -12.94
CA MET A 33 4.78 6.47 -11.52
C MET A 33 3.68 7.43 -11.08
N ASP A 34 3.28 8.39 -11.92
CA ASP A 34 2.17 9.30 -11.62
C ASP A 34 0.84 8.57 -11.50
N ASN A 35 0.56 7.66 -12.44
CA ASN A 35 -0.62 6.80 -12.35
C ASN A 35 -0.62 5.96 -11.07
N LEU A 36 0.52 5.39 -10.70
CA LEU A 36 0.66 4.61 -9.47
C LEU A 36 0.42 5.47 -8.22
N SER A 37 1.00 6.68 -8.18
CA SER A 37 0.85 7.62 -7.08
C SER A 37 -0.61 8.10 -6.93
N VAL A 38 -1.29 8.40 -8.03
CA VAL A 38 -2.71 8.76 -8.03
C VAL A 38 -3.56 7.61 -7.50
N GLN A 39 -3.35 6.39 -7.99
CA GLN A 39 -4.08 5.22 -7.52
C GLN A 39 -3.84 4.94 -6.02
N ALA A 40 -2.59 5.06 -5.56
CA ALA A 40 -2.25 4.91 -4.14
C ALA A 40 -2.92 6.00 -3.29
N THR A 41 -2.93 7.25 -3.76
CA THR A 41 -3.58 8.38 -3.06
C THR A 41 -5.09 8.18 -2.97
N LEU A 42 -5.75 7.75 -4.05
CA LEU A 42 -7.18 7.42 -4.04
C LEU A 42 -7.48 6.31 -3.03
N LEU A 43 -6.65 5.28 -3.01
CA LEU A 43 -6.79 4.15 -2.09
C LEU A 43 -6.62 4.57 -0.61
N ILE A 44 -5.67 5.47 -0.32
CA ILE A 44 -5.56 6.11 1.00
C ILE A 44 -6.83 6.90 1.34
N GLY A 45 -7.36 7.66 0.38
CA GLY A 45 -8.60 8.43 0.56
C GLY A 45 -9.79 7.54 0.92
N PHE A 46 -9.96 6.41 0.23
CA PHE A 46 -10.98 5.42 0.57
C PHE A 46 -10.72 4.75 1.92
N ALA A 47 -9.48 4.42 2.24
CA ALA A 47 -9.12 3.83 3.53
C ALA A 47 -9.41 4.79 4.71
N LEU A 48 -9.09 6.07 4.54
CA LEU A 48 -9.40 7.13 5.50
C LEU A 48 -10.90 7.36 5.63
N SER A 49 -11.68 7.27 4.55
CA SER A 49 -13.14 7.40 4.63
C SER A 49 -13.78 6.17 5.29
N MET A 50 -13.21 4.97 5.15
CA MET A 50 -13.64 3.78 5.89
C MET A 50 -13.30 3.88 7.39
N TRP A 51 -12.20 4.54 7.75
CA TRP A 51 -11.82 4.78 9.14
C TRP A 51 -12.59 5.93 9.79
N GLY A 52 -12.72 7.08 9.12
CA GLY A 52 -13.33 8.29 9.65
C GLY A 52 -14.79 8.49 9.26
N GLY A 53 -15.37 7.57 8.48
CA GLY A 53 -16.71 7.70 7.94
C GLY A 53 -17.82 7.59 8.99
N ALA A 54 -19.01 8.07 8.62
CA ALA A 54 -20.23 7.91 9.42
C ALA A 54 -20.61 6.44 9.65
N THR A 55 -20.00 5.50 8.93
CA THR A 55 -20.09 4.06 9.13
C THR A 55 -19.18 3.54 10.24
N LEU A 56 -18.21 4.30 10.75
CA LEU A 56 -17.39 3.84 11.88
C LEU A 56 -17.90 4.37 13.22
N LYS A 57 -18.51 5.56 13.21
CA LYS A 57 -19.04 6.21 14.41
C LYS A 57 -20.04 5.32 15.18
N PRO A 58 -20.97 4.60 14.52
CA PRO A 58 -21.79 3.60 15.19
C PRO A 58 -20.92 2.52 15.82
N LEU A 59 -20.00 1.87 15.10
CA LEU A 59 -19.18 0.78 15.67
C LEU A 59 -18.45 1.11 16.99
N LEU A 60 -18.15 2.38 17.27
CA LEU A 60 -17.49 2.83 18.51
C LEU A 60 -18.45 3.41 19.58
N GLU A 61 -19.68 3.76 19.21
CA GLU A 61 -20.70 4.34 20.11
C GLU A 61 -21.46 3.26 20.89
N ASP A 62 -21.81 3.58 22.14
CA ASP A 62 -22.50 2.68 23.09
C ASP A 62 -23.95 2.39 22.70
N ASP A 63 -24.57 3.32 21.98
CA ASP A 63 -25.96 3.27 21.51
C ASP A 63 -26.10 2.73 20.08
N SER A 64 -24.99 2.27 19.50
CA SER A 64 -24.98 1.86 18.11
C SER A 64 -25.64 0.52 17.90
N GLN A 65 -26.29 0.38 16.74
CA GLN A 65 -26.98 -0.85 16.39
C GLN A 65 -26.07 -2.07 16.35
N ILE A 66 -24.74 -1.94 16.30
CA ILE A 66 -23.81 -3.08 16.15
C ILE A 66 -23.05 -3.30 17.46
N CYS A 67 -23.45 -4.30 18.24
CA CYS A 67 -22.82 -4.62 19.53
C CYS A 67 -21.52 -5.43 19.37
N ILE A 68 -20.42 -4.77 18.97
CA ILE A 68 -19.10 -5.43 18.83
C ILE A 68 -18.58 -5.96 20.16
N TRP A 69 -18.87 -5.27 21.26
CA TRP A 69 -18.25 -5.48 22.57
C TRP A 69 -18.70 -6.76 23.30
N LYS A 70 -19.76 -7.42 22.82
CA LYS A 70 -20.39 -8.54 23.53
C LYS A 70 -19.77 -9.89 23.21
N THR A 71 -19.25 -10.08 22.00
CA THR A 71 -18.67 -11.36 21.58
C THR A 71 -17.23 -11.20 21.11
N TRP A 72 -16.40 -12.17 21.48
CA TRP A 72 -14.98 -12.16 21.14
C TRP A 72 -14.73 -12.23 19.61
N TYR A 73 -15.64 -12.86 18.86
CA TYR A 73 -15.56 -12.93 17.40
C TYR A 73 -15.70 -11.55 16.74
N HIS A 74 -16.64 -10.71 17.19
CA HIS A 74 -16.82 -9.37 16.62
C HIS A 74 -15.62 -8.48 16.92
N LEU A 75 -15.08 -8.58 18.15
CA LEU A 75 -13.83 -7.92 18.53
C LEU A 75 -12.67 -8.38 17.64
N ALA A 76 -12.51 -9.68 17.39
CA ALA A 76 -11.44 -10.18 16.51
C ALA A 76 -11.54 -9.62 15.08
N PHE A 77 -12.73 -9.67 14.47
CA PHE A 77 -12.94 -9.14 13.11
C PHE A 77 -12.73 -7.62 13.04
N ALA A 78 -13.20 -6.87 14.05
CA ALA A 78 -12.97 -5.43 14.14
C ALA A 78 -11.48 -5.11 14.30
N ALA A 79 -10.74 -5.84 15.14
CA ALA A 79 -9.30 -5.65 15.31
C ALA A 79 -8.53 -5.88 13.99
N VAL A 80 -8.84 -6.96 13.26
CA VAL A 80 -8.22 -7.24 11.95
C VAL A 80 -8.57 -6.15 10.94
N PHE A 81 -9.80 -5.64 10.94
CA PHE A 81 -10.22 -4.52 10.09
C PHE A 81 -9.38 -3.26 10.37
N PHE A 82 -9.21 -2.87 11.62
CA PHE A 82 -8.41 -1.69 11.97
C PHE A 82 -6.93 -1.85 11.60
N VAL A 83 -6.36 -3.02 11.88
CA VAL A 83 -4.96 -3.33 11.52
C VAL A 83 -4.74 -3.29 10.00
N THR A 84 -5.66 -3.87 9.22
CA THR A 84 -5.55 -3.92 7.76
C THR A 84 -5.67 -2.54 7.12
N ILE A 85 -6.54 -1.66 7.64
CA ILE A 85 -6.62 -0.27 7.19
C ILE A 85 -5.35 0.52 7.56
N ALA A 86 -4.82 0.36 8.79
CA ALA A 86 -3.60 1.05 9.19
C ALA A 86 -2.40 0.66 8.30
N LEU A 87 -2.30 -0.62 7.94
CA LEU A 87 -1.31 -1.12 6.98
C LEU A 87 -1.50 -0.52 5.58
N CYS A 88 -2.73 -0.49 5.09
CA CYS A 88 -3.11 0.08 3.79
C CYS A 88 -2.68 1.56 3.68
N ILE A 89 -3.07 2.39 4.66
CA ILE A 89 -2.72 3.82 4.70
C ILE A 89 -1.20 4.01 4.75
N SER A 90 -0.52 3.21 5.58
CA SER A 90 0.94 3.29 5.73
C SER A 90 1.68 2.91 4.45
N CYS A 91 1.31 1.80 3.80
CA CYS A 91 1.86 1.38 2.52
C CYS A 91 1.62 2.41 1.42
N GLY A 92 0.38 2.93 1.33
CA GLY A 92 0.02 3.97 0.38
C GLY A 92 0.88 5.23 0.57
N GLY A 93 1.03 5.70 1.80
CA GLY A 93 1.86 6.86 2.12
C GLY A 93 3.32 6.69 1.69
N ILE A 94 3.90 5.52 1.96
CA ILE A 94 5.27 5.19 1.54
C ILE A 94 5.40 5.24 0.00
N ILE A 95 4.45 4.66 -0.73
CA ILE A 95 4.48 4.66 -2.21
C ILE A 95 4.46 6.09 -2.73
N VAL A 96 3.54 6.93 -2.25
CA VAL A 96 3.41 8.33 -2.69
C VAL A 96 4.70 9.11 -2.40
N SER A 97 5.24 9.00 -1.18
CA SER A 97 6.49 9.68 -0.81
C SER A 97 7.69 9.24 -1.65
N LEU A 98 7.81 7.93 -1.91
CA LEU A 98 8.92 7.39 -2.70
C LEU A 98 8.81 7.76 -4.18
N VAL A 99 7.60 7.75 -4.75
CA VAL A 99 7.37 8.16 -6.14
C VAL A 99 7.80 9.62 -6.33
N LEU A 100 7.36 10.52 -5.46
CA LEU A 100 7.73 11.94 -5.54
C LEU A 100 9.25 12.11 -5.51
N TYR A 101 9.93 11.42 -4.61
CA TYR A 101 11.39 11.46 -4.51
C TYR A 101 12.10 10.89 -5.74
N ILE A 102 11.70 9.69 -6.19
CA ILE A 102 12.31 9.03 -7.34
C ILE A 102 12.17 9.88 -8.60
N LYS A 103 11.00 10.50 -8.81
CA LYS A 103 10.79 11.39 -9.96
C LYS A 103 11.79 12.54 -9.96
N GLN A 104 11.97 13.21 -8.81
CA GLN A 104 12.92 14.31 -8.68
C GLN A 104 14.36 13.83 -8.89
N ALA A 105 14.78 12.78 -8.18
CA ALA A 105 16.14 12.25 -8.26
C ALA A 105 16.48 11.70 -9.67
N ALA A 106 15.50 11.14 -10.37
CA ALA A 106 15.67 10.64 -11.74
C ALA A 106 15.88 11.78 -12.75
N GLN A 107 15.22 12.93 -12.58
CA GLN A 107 15.43 14.11 -13.42
C GLN A 107 16.82 14.72 -13.19
N GLU A 108 17.22 14.86 -11.92
CA GLU A 108 18.55 15.38 -11.56
C GLU A 108 19.68 14.47 -12.07
N SER A 109 19.55 13.16 -11.89
CA SER A 109 20.56 12.19 -12.36
C SER A 109 20.65 12.05 -13.88
N ALA A 110 19.54 12.23 -14.60
CA ALA A 110 19.52 12.27 -16.06
C ALA A 110 20.32 13.46 -16.62
N LEU A 111 20.30 14.60 -15.91
CA LEU A 111 21.06 15.80 -16.27
C LEU A 111 22.55 15.71 -15.91
N LEU A 112 22.88 15.07 -14.78
CA LEU A 112 24.25 15.09 -14.23
C LEU A 112 25.13 13.92 -14.66
N VAL A 113 24.57 12.73 -14.94
CA VAL A 113 25.37 11.52 -15.22
C VAL A 113 25.05 10.94 -16.60
N SER A 114 23.83 10.41 -16.76
CA SER A 114 23.38 9.76 -17.99
C SER A 114 21.89 9.43 -17.91
N THR A 115 21.16 9.66 -19.01
CA THR A 115 19.76 9.30 -19.17
C THR A 115 19.52 7.79 -19.05
N GLY A 116 20.38 6.96 -19.66
CA GLY A 116 20.23 5.50 -19.64
C GLY A 116 20.40 4.90 -18.24
N ALA A 117 21.31 5.44 -17.43
CA ALA A 117 21.51 5.01 -16.03
C ALA A 117 20.28 5.34 -15.17
N ALA A 118 19.76 6.56 -15.32
CA ALA A 118 18.57 7.02 -14.61
C ALA A 118 17.34 6.17 -14.96
N VAL A 119 17.13 5.84 -16.24
CA VAL A 119 16.01 4.99 -16.71
C VAL A 119 16.08 3.59 -16.11
N ALA A 120 17.24 2.94 -16.16
CA ALA A 120 17.38 1.57 -15.65
C ALA A 120 17.16 1.47 -14.14
N ASN A 121 17.69 2.43 -13.36
CA ASN A 121 17.49 2.45 -11.92
C ASN A 121 16.03 2.76 -11.55
N THR A 122 15.40 3.71 -12.26
CA THR A 122 13.99 4.06 -12.09
C THR A 122 13.07 2.86 -12.39
N ARG A 123 13.36 2.09 -13.45
CA ARG A 123 12.60 0.88 -13.78
C ARG A 123 12.70 -0.19 -12.69
N ARG A 124 13.87 -0.35 -12.07
CA ARG A 124 14.07 -1.29 -10.95
C ARG A 124 13.22 -0.88 -9.74
N HIS A 125 13.23 0.41 -9.39
CA HIS A 125 12.44 0.93 -8.28
C HIS A 125 10.94 0.84 -8.56
N LEU A 126 10.49 1.11 -9.79
CA LEU A 126 9.09 0.97 -10.20
C LEU A 126 8.57 -0.46 -9.99
N SER A 127 9.35 -1.49 -10.30
CA SER A 127 8.96 -2.88 -10.03
C SER A 127 8.76 -3.15 -8.54
N SER A 128 9.62 -2.59 -7.69
CA SER A 128 9.48 -2.70 -6.23
C SER A 128 8.25 -1.95 -5.72
N LEU A 129 7.99 -0.75 -6.25
CA LEU A 129 6.80 0.05 -5.91
C LEU A 129 5.51 -0.65 -6.32
N ASN A 130 5.48 -1.30 -7.49
CA ASN A 130 4.32 -2.08 -7.93
C ASN A 130 4.03 -3.27 -6.99
N ARG A 131 5.06 -3.95 -6.48
CA ARG A 131 4.86 -5.01 -5.46
C ARG A 131 4.25 -4.45 -4.18
N LEU A 132 4.74 -3.30 -3.73
CA LEU A 132 4.20 -2.60 -2.57
C LEU A 132 2.74 -2.18 -2.78
N PHE A 133 2.41 -1.71 -3.98
CA PHE A 133 1.05 -1.35 -4.34
C PHE A 133 0.10 -2.55 -4.31
N VAL A 134 0.52 -3.72 -4.80
CA VAL A 134 -0.28 -4.95 -4.70
C VAL A 134 -0.57 -5.32 -3.25
N VAL A 135 0.40 -5.17 -2.35
CA VAL A 135 0.19 -5.41 -0.90
C VAL A 135 -0.81 -4.41 -0.33
N SER A 136 -0.67 -3.12 -0.66
CA SER A 136 -1.62 -2.08 -0.25
C SER A 136 -3.04 -2.39 -0.74
N TYR A 137 -3.18 -2.73 -2.02
CA TYR A 137 -4.46 -3.09 -2.62
C TYR A 137 -5.10 -4.33 -1.98
N ALA A 138 -4.32 -5.39 -1.73
CA ALA A 138 -4.80 -6.59 -1.06
C ALA A 138 -5.27 -6.28 0.37
N SER A 139 -4.53 -5.44 1.11
CA SER A 139 -4.92 -5.01 2.46
C SER A 139 -6.21 -4.18 2.46
N PHE A 140 -6.38 -3.30 1.47
CA PHE A 140 -7.61 -2.55 1.27
C PHE A 140 -8.80 -3.47 0.94
N ALA A 141 -8.64 -4.38 -0.03
CA ALA A 141 -9.69 -5.32 -0.40
C ALA A 141 -10.12 -6.20 0.78
N LEU A 142 -9.15 -6.67 1.59
CA LEU A 142 -9.44 -7.41 2.81
C LEU A 142 -10.24 -6.57 3.80
N SER A 143 -9.85 -5.30 4.01
CA SER A 143 -10.59 -4.40 4.90
C SER A 143 -12.03 -4.14 4.42
N ALA A 144 -12.26 -4.04 3.11
CA ALA A 144 -13.60 -3.90 2.53
C ALA A 144 -14.46 -5.15 2.76
N VAL A 145 -13.90 -6.36 2.57
CA VAL A 145 -14.61 -7.62 2.85
C VAL A 145 -14.92 -7.73 4.35
N LEU A 146 -13.97 -7.40 5.22
CA LEU A 146 -14.19 -7.41 6.66
C LEU A 146 -15.27 -6.42 7.08
N LEU A 147 -15.33 -5.24 6.46
CA LEU A 147 -16.40 -4.27 6.72
C LEU A 147 -17.77 -4.85 6.35
N ILE A 148 -17.88 -5.53 5.20
CA ILE A 148 -19.13 -6.20 4.79
C ILE A 148 -19.51 -7.29 5.78
N VAL A 149 -18.56 -8.11 6.24
CA VAL A 149 -18.80 -9.14 7.25
C VAL A 149 -19.29 -8.52 8.57
N LEU A 150 -18.67 -7.42 9.01
CA LEU A 150 -19.06 -6.68 10.21
C LEU A 150 -20.48 -6.08 10.11
N TYR A 151 -20.92 -5.66 8.93
CA TYR A 151 -22.19 -4.96 8.73
C TYR A 151 -23.38 -5.83 8.27
N VAL A 152 -23.08 -6.89 7.51
CA VAL A 152 -24.08 -7.76 6.84
C VAL A 152 -24.00 -9.19 7.38
N GLY A 153 -22.78 -9.69 7.59
CA GLY A 153 -22.55 -11.10 7.97
C GLY A 153 -22.83 -11.41 9.43
N MET A 154 -22.73 -10.42 10.31
CA MET A 154 -22.93 -10.60 11.74
C MET A 154 -24.21 -9.88 12.21
N PRO A 155 -25.33 -10.60 12.43
CA PRO A 155 -26.60 -10.03 12.83
C PRO A 155 -26.59 -9.72 14.34
N ALA A 156 -25.81 -8.74 14.76
CA ALA A 156 -25.91 -8.16 16.10
C ALA A 156 -26.57 -6.79 16.05
N ARG A 157 -27.60 -6.64 15.21
CA ARG A 157 -28.40 -5.42 15.12
C ARG A 157 -29.30 -5.34 16.34
N LEU A 158 -29.08 -4.36 17.21
CA LEU A 158 -30.12 -3.93 18.14
C LEU A 158 -31.38 -3.61 17.32
N PRO A 159 -32.56 -4.12 17.70
CA PRO A 159 -33.79 -3.73 17.05
C PRO A 159 -33.92 -2.20 17.08
N THR A 160 -34.23 -1.61 15.93
CA THR A 160 -34.51 -0.18 15.75
C THR A 160 -35.55 0.33 16.76
N PRO A 161 -35.52 1.61 17.14
CA PRO A 161 -36.26 2.10 18.28
C PRO A 161 -37.79 2.08 18.07
N TYR A 162 -38.49 2.08 19.21
CA TYR A 162 -39.93 2.32 19.48
C TYR A 162 -40.85 1.07 19.56
N PRO A 163 -41.81 1.01 20.51
CA PRO A 163 -42.16 1.95 21.59
C PRO A 163 -41.75 1.44 22.97
N VAL A 164 -41.84 2.31 23.98
CA VAL A 164 -41.81 1.97 25.41
C VAL A 164 -42.70 0.75 25.63
N LEU A 165 -42.10 -0.39 25.93
CA LEU A 165 -42.85 -1.61 26.14
C LEU A 165 -43.53 -1.52 27.51
N GLU A 166 -44.81 -1.13 27.49
CA GLU A 166 -45.65 -1.07 28.68
C GLU A 166 -45.81 -2.49 29.25
N ARG A 167 -45.69 -2.56 30.59
CA ARG A 167 -45.51 -3.75 31.46
C ARG A 167 -46.53 -4.89 31.30
N ALA A 168 -47.51 -4.79 30.41
CA ALA A 168 -48.74 -5.57 30.48
C ALA A 168 -48.75 -6.87 29.65
N HIS A 169 -47.76 -7.12 28.77
CA HIS A 169 -47.89 -8.20 27.78
C HIS A 169 -46.62 -9.04 27.48
N MET A 170 -45.75 -9.32 28.45
CA MET A 170 -44.65 -10.28 28.20
C MET A 170 -44.51 -11.33 29.30
N ASN A 171 -44.72 -12.59 28.89
CA ASN A 171 -44.51 -13.78 29.71
C ASN A 171 -43.01 -14.13 29.81
N ASP A 172 -42.59 -14.53 31.00
CA ASP A 172 -41.22 -14.80 31.47
C ASP A 172 -40.43 -15.92 30.74
N HIS A 173 -40.90 -16.44 29.61
CA HIS A 173 -40.36 -17.67 29.02
C HIS A 173 -39.85 -17.56 27.57
N THR A 174 -39.82 -16.37 26.96
CA THR A 174 -39.41 -16.22 25.54
C THR A 174 -38.09 -15.51 25.26
N TRP A 175 -37.34 -15.02 26.25
CA TRP A 175 -36.11 -14.26 25.98
C TRP A 175 -34.85 -14.90 26.59
N GLY A 176 -34.58 -16.13 26.14
CA GLY A 176 -33.32 -16.84 26.31
C GLY A 176 -32.48 -16.82 25.03
N SER A 177 -32.30 -15.67 24.40
CA SER A 177 -31.47 -15.53 23.20
C SER A 177 -30.59 -14.31 23.35
N GLU A 178 -29.38 -14.55 23.88
CA GLU A 178 -28.08 -13.85 23.87
C GLU A 178 -27.89 -12.38 23.40
N LEU A 179 -28.89 -11.64 22.90
CA LEU A 179 -28.71 -10.32 22.28
C LEU A 179 -29.27 -9.12 23.05
N GLU A 180 -30.14 -9.26 24.05
CA GLU A 180 -30.79 -8.08 24.65
C GLU A 180 -30.36 -7.86 26.11
N SER A 181 -29.40 -6.96 26.36
CA SER A 181 -29.25 -6.36 27.70
C SER A 181 -30.31 -5.29 27.86
N LEU A 182 -31.50 -5.70 28.30
CA LEU A 182 -32.51 -4.76 28.81
C LEU A 182 -31.99 -4.18 30.13
N VAL A 183 -31.61 -2.90 30.11
CA VAL A 183 -31.23 -2.18 31.32
C VAL A 183 -32.43 -1.37 31.80
N THR A 184 -32.87 -1.63 33.04
CA THR A 184 -33.92 -0.84 33.69
C THR A 184 -33.35 0.50 34.16
N ARG A 185 -33.79 1.61 33.56
CA ARG A 185 -33.49 2.95 34.10
C ARG A 185 -34.27 3.16 35.40
N PHE A 186 -33.78 4.05 36.27
CA PHE A 186 -34.40 4.36 37.57
C PHE A 186 -35.89 4.78 37.48
N ASP A 187 -36.34 5.22 36.29
CA ASP A 187 -37.74 5.62 36.03
C ASP A 187 -38.64 4.47 35.54
N GLY A 188 -38.17 3.21 35.60
CA GLY A 188 -38.94 2.05 35.14
C GLY A 188 -38.98 1.86 33.62
N VAL A 189 -38.28 2.70 32.85
CA VAL A 189 -38.14 2.59 31.39
C VAL A 189 -37.01 1.60 31.05
N HIS A 190 -37.28 0.64 30.19
CA HIS A 190 -36.30 -0.31 29.67
C HIS A 190 -35.59 0.28 28.44
N THR A 191 -34.26 0.33 28.46
CA THR A 191 -33.44 0.69 27.28
C THR A 191 -32.55 -0.49 26.91
N ILE A 192 -32.50 -0.83 25.62
CA ILE A 192 -31.62 -1.88 25.10
C ILE A 192 -30.28 -1.23 24.75
N THR A 193 -29.24 -1.48 25.54
CA THR A 193 -27.89 -0.95 25.31
C THR A 193 -26.92 -2.09 25.02
N CYS A 194 -25.90 -1.87 24.18
CA CYS A 194 -24.90 -2.90 23.88
C CYS A 194 -23.97 -3.22 25.05
N LEU A 195 -23.77 -2.25 25.94
CA LEU A 195 -22.97 -2.35 27.15
C LEU A 195 -23.91 -2.16 28.35
N ASP A 196 -23.78 -2.97 29.40
CA ASP A 196 -24.51 -2.74 30.64
C ASP A 196 -23.84 -1.59 31.42
N PRO A 197 -24.49 -0.40 31.53
CA PRO A 197 -23.91 0.79 32.14
C PRO A 197 -23.67 0.63 33.65
N ARG A 198 -24.19 -0.43 34.27
CA ARG A 198 -23.98 -0.73 35.69
C ARG A 198 -22.79 -1.65 35.94
N SER A 199 -22.18 -2.20 34.89
CA SER A 199 -21.11 -3.20 35.01
C SER A 199 -19.71 -2.58 34.77
N PRO A 200 -18.94 -2.26 35.83
CA PRO A 200 -17.63 -1.60 35.66
C PRO A 200 -16.63 -2.44 34.85
N ALA A 201 -16.77 -3.77 34.87
CA ALA A 201 -15.92 -4.69 34.11
C ALA A 201 -16.09 -4.57 32.59
N SER A 202 -17.32 -4.31 32.09
CA SER A 202 -17.56 -4.18 30.65
C SER A 202 -17.00 -2.88 30.09
N HIS A 203 -17.12 -1.78 30.86
CA HIS A 203 -16.49 -0.50 30.55
C HIS A 203 -14.96 -0.60 30.54
N TYR A 204 -14.37 -1.33 31.49
CA TYR A 204 -12.93 -1.58 31.51
C TYR A 204 -12.46 -2.34 30.27
N ASN A 205 -13.15 -3.42 29.88
CA ASN A 205 -12.80 -4.20 28.70
C ASN A 205 -12.88 -3.38 27.40
N ARG A 206 -13.89 -2.52 27.27
CA ARG A 206 -14.02 -1.59 26.13
C ARG A 206 -12.83 -0.63 26.07
N PHE A 207 -12.50 0.02 27.19
CA PHE A 207 -11.40 0.97 27.25
C PHE A 207 -10.05 0.29 26.95
N ALA A 208 -9.80 -0.87 27.57
CA ALA A 208 -8.58 -1.64 27.36
C ALA A 208 -8.40 -2.06 25.89
N TYR A 209 -9.46 -2.50 25.24
CA TYR A 209 -9.41 -2.88 23.82
C TYR A 209 -9.26 -1.66 22.89
N GLY A 210 -9.96 -0.55 23.15
CA GLY A 210 -9.78 0.69 22.40
C GLY A 210 -8.35 1.20 22.49
N ALA A 211 -7.77 1.18 23.70
CA ALA A 211 -6.38 1.52 23.93
C ALA A 211 -5.42 0.54 23.23
N ALA A 212 -5.72 -0.77 23.25
CA ALA A 212 -4.91 -1.78 22.57
C ALA A 212 -4.91 -1.59 21.04
N ILE A 213 -6.06 -1.31 20.43
CA ILE A 213 -6.16 -1.01 19.00
C ILE A 213 -5.40 0.26 18.65
N ALA A 214 -5.59 1.33 19.42
CA ALA A 214 -4.88 2.58 19.21
C ALA A 214 -3.36 2.35 19.26
N ALA A 215 -2.87 1.68 20.31
CA ALA A 215 -1.47 1.35 20.47
C ALA A 215 -0.93 0.46 19.32
N THR A 216 -1.69 -0.56 18.90
CA THR A 216 -1.30 -1.45 17.81
C THR A 216 -1.20 -0.69 16.49
N ASN A 217 -2.18 0.14 16.17
CA ASN A 217 -2.17 0.93 14.93
C ASN A 217 -1.07 1.99 14.93
N THR A 218 -0.85 2.67 16.06
CA THR A 218 0.29 3.58 16.21
C THR A 218 1.61 2.85 16.01
N LEU A 219 1.77 1.66 16.60
CA LEU A 219 2.98 0.84 16.43
C LEU A 219 3.18 0.46 14.97
N ILE A 220 2.12 0.01 14.27
CA ILE A 220 2.17 -0.32 12.84
C ILE A 220 2.62 0.90 12.04
N ILE A 221 2.01 2.07 12.26
CA ILE A 221 2.38 3.29 11.53
C ILE A 221 3.85 3.63 11.78
N VAL A 222 4.32 3.62 13.03
CA VAL A 222 5.72 3.92 13.37
C VAL A 222 6.68 2.91 12.73
N CYS A 223 6.39 1.61 12.83
CA CYS A 223 7.21 0.56 12.23
C CYS A 223 7.27 0.68 10.70
N MET A 224 6.12 0.94 10.07
CA MET A 224 6.03 1.13 8.62
C MET A 224 6.73 2.41 8.18
N SER A 225 6.61 3.52 8.91
CA SER A 225 7.36 4.75 8.64
C SER A 225 8.87 4.52 8.78
N ALA A 226 9.33 3.78 9.80
CA ALA A 226 10.75 3.45 9.96
C ALA A 226 11.26 2.55 8.82
N TRP A 227 10.45 1.58 8.39
CA TRP A 227 10.76 0.74 7.23
C TRP A 227 10.79 1.54 5.92
N GLY A 228 9.81 2.43 5.71
CA GLY A 228 9.74 3.35 4.58
C GLY A 228 10.94 4.29 4.54
N TYR A 229 11.40 4.79 5.69
CA TYR A 229 12.61 5.60 5.78
C TYR A 229 13.87 4.82 5.38
N ARG A 230 13.98 3.55 5.79
CA ARG A 230 15.09 2.68 5.34
C ARG A 230 15.06 2.47 3.83
N LEU A 231 13.88 2.23 3.27
CA LEU A 231 13.71 2.06 1.82
C LEU A 231 14.08 3.36 1.07
N TYR A 232 13.64 4.51 1.58
CA TYR A 232 14.05 5.82 1.10
C TYR A 232 15.57 6.01 1.14
N ALA A 233 16.23 5.65 2.24
CA ALA A 233 17.69 5.78 2.37
C ALA A 233 18.43 4.91 1.33
N VAL A 234 17.95 3.70 1.05
CA VAL A 234 18.51 2.81 0.02
C VAL A 234 18.32 3.42 -1.38
N ILE A 235 17.12 3.91 -1.68
CA ILE A 235 16.83 4.56 -2.97
C ILE A 235 17.72 5.79 -3.14
N ARG A 236 17.83 6.63 -2.10
CA ARG A 236 18.69 7.82 -2.11
C ARG A 236 20.15 7.49 -2.41
N ARG A 237 20.71 6.46 -1.78
CA ARG A 237 22.09 6.01 -2.08
C ARG A 237 22.24 5.63 -3.55
N SER A 238 21.27 4.89 -4.09
CA SER A 238 21.30 4.48 -5.50
C SER A 238 21.28 5.63 -6.50
N TYR A 239 20.87 6.84 -6.10
CA TYR A 239 20.90 8.05 -6.93
C TYR A 239 22.11 8.95 -6.64
N MET A 240 23.01 8.59 -5.73
CA MET A 240 24.25 9.32 -5.52
C MET A 240 25.17 9.21 -6.73
N HIS A 241 25.81 10.32 -7.08
CA HIS A 241 26.60 10.48 -8.30
C HIS A 241 27.67 9.38 -8.45
N ASP A 242 28.47 9.15 -7.41
CA ASP A 242 29.58 8.18 -7.45
C ASP A 242 29.09 6.73 -7.63
N GLU A 243 28.02 6.33 -6.95
CA GLU A 243 27.43 4.99 -7.10
C GLU A 243 26.80 4.80 -8.48
N LEU A 244 26.08 5.82 -8.97
CA LEU A 244 25.41 5.76 -10.27
C LEU A 244 26.44 5.68 -11.42
N LEU A 245 27.55 6.41 -11.29
CA LEU A 245 28.61 6.45 -12.28
C LEU A 245 29.41 5.13 -12.28
N HIS A 246 29.73 4.59 -11.11
CA HIS A 246 30.33 3.24 -10.98
C HIS A 246 29.43 2.15 -11.58
N TRP A 247 28.13 2.20 -11.28
CA TRP A 247 27.16 1.25 -11.82
C TRP A 247 27.06 1.35 -13.34
N PHE A 248 27.01 2.58 -13.88
CA PHE A 248 26.92 2.81 -15.31
C PHE A 248 28.16 2.31 -16.07
N VAL A 249 29.36 2.61 -15.55
CA VAL A 249 30.62 2.11 -16.12
C VAL A 249 30.68 0.58 -16.09
N GLY A 250 30.24 -0.04 -14.98
CA GLY A 250 30.13 -1.49 -14.87
C GLY A 250 29.17 -2.10 -15.90
N GLN A 251 27.99 -1.50 -16.09
CA GLN A 251 27.01 -1.91 -17.09
C GLN A 251 27.54 -1.79 -18.52
N GLN A 252 28.20 -0.69 -18.86
CA GLN A 252 28.80 -0.52 -20.19
C GLN A 252 29.89 -1.56 -20.45
N ALA A 253 30.72 -1.86 -19.45
CA ALA A 253 31.73 -2.90 -19.55
C ALA A 253 31.12 -4.29 -19.75
N GLU A 254 30.03 -4.62 -19.06
CA GLU A 254 29.31 -5.87 -19.26
C GLU A 254 28.65 -5.97 -20.64
N GLN A 255 28.00 -4.90 -21.11
CA GLN A 255 27.39 -4.88 -22.44
C GLN A 255 28.43 -5.05 -23.54
N LYS A 256 29.58 -4.38 -23.41
CA LYS A 256 30.70 -4.54 -24.34
C LYS A 256 31.22 -5.99 -24.35
N ARG A 257 31.39 -6.61 -23.18
CA ARG A 257 31.77 -8.04 -23.08
C ARG A 257 30.73 -8.99 -23.68
N ARG A 258 29.42 -8.66 -23.60
CA ARG A 258 28.35 -9.46 -24.22
C ARG A 258 28.36 -9.30 -25.73
N ALA A 259 28.52 -8.08 -26.24
CA ALA A 259 28.65 -7.81 -27.66
C ALA A 259 29.87 -8.51 -28.27
N GLU A 260 31.01 -8.49 -27.60
CA GLU A 260 32.23 -9.20 -28.01
C GLU A 260 32.08 -10.74 -27.98
N ARG A 261 31.28 -11.28 -27.06
CA ARG A 261 30.94 -12.71 -27.02
C ARG A 261 30.02 -13.08 -28.19
N LEU A 262 29.01 -12.26 -28.47
CA LEU A 262 28.11 -12.45 -29.60
C LEU A 262 28.83 -12.33 -30.94
N SER A 263 29.70 -11.34 -31.11
CA SER A 263 30.48 -11.18 -32.35
C SER A 263 31.43 -12.36 -32.58
N ARG A 264 32.10 -12.85 -31.51
CA ARG A 264 32.92 -14.07 -31.58
C ARG A 264 32.08 -15.31 -31.90
N ALA A 265 30.90 -15.47 -31.30
CA ALA A 265 30.00 -16.58 -31.60
C ALA A 265 29.53 -16.57 -33.07
N VAL A 266 29.20 -15.39 -33.61
CA VAL A 266 28.81 -15.21 -35.01
C VAL A 266 29.99 -15.46 -35.96
N GLN A 267 31.20 -15.01 -35.61
CA GLN A 267 32.40 -15.30 -36.41
C GLN A 267 32.75 -16.80 -36.40
N LEU A 268 32.61 -17.48 -35.27
CA LEU A 268 32.79 -18.93 -35.18
C LEU A 268 31.74 -19.66 -36.03
N GLN A 269 30.47 -19.24 -36.00
CA GLN A 269 29.45 -19.79 -36.89
C GLN A 269 29.76 -19.57 -38.38
N ARG A 270 30.26 -18.39 -38.76
CA ARG A 270 30.65 -18.10 -40.15
C ARG A 270 31.90 -18.86 -40.60
N GLY A 271 32.88 -19.04 -39.70
CA GLY A 271 34.08 -19.84 -39.97
C GLY A 271 33.75 -21.32 -40.22
N VAL A 272 32.84 -21.89 -39.41
CA VAL A 272 32.37 -23.28 -39.58
C VAL A 272 31.61 -23.49 -40.90
N THR A 273 30.86 -22.48 -41.38
CA THR A 273 30.20 -22.58 -42.69
C THR A 273 31.16 -22.50 -43.87
N CYS A 274 32.30 -21.80 -43.74
CA CYS A 274 33.27 -21.67 -44.85
C CYS A 274 34.18 -22.91 -45.01
N ASP A 275 34.41 -23.69 -43.95
CA ASP A 275 35.20 -24.93 -44.02
C ASP A 275 34.38 -26.16 -44.48
N SER A 276 33.06 -26.05 -44.62
CA SER A 276 32.17 -27.17 -44.99
C SER A 276 31.94 -27.35 -46.50
N THR A 277 32.61 -26.56 -47.35
CA THR A 277 32.50 -26.61 -48.82
C THR A 277 33.85 -26.78 -49.54
N GLY A 278 34.88 -27.27 -48.86
CA GLY A 278 36.17 -27.63 -49.44
C GLY A 278 36.30 -29.12 -49.69
#